data_AF-A0A3C0GGV4-F1
#
_entry.id   AF-A0A3C0GGV4-F1
#
_cell.length_a   1.000
_cell.length_b   1.000
_cell.length_c   1.000
_cell.angle_alpha   90.00
_cell.angle_beta   90.00
_cell.angle_gamma   90.00
#
_symmetry.space_group_name_H-M   'P 1'
#
loop_
_entity.id
_entity.type
_entity.pdbx_description
1 polymer ?
#
loop_
_entity_poly.entity_id
_entity_poly.type
_entity_poly.pdbx_seq_one_letter_code
_entity_poly.pdbx_strand_id
1 'polypeptide(L)'
;MKIKGEDVALDRYVVEGINWGGRTIWLDKSKNLVAVVKANTQIRELIKEGYEEAKSLFIKGNVEEQMAQLTDYTTALKGEQSEITALVGGNVVDGVQDDVQKNMTIIIENGKIKQIGSSPEITIPENAKVIDVSGKTLIPGMWDMHAHSNQVQWAPAYLAGGVTTIRDNGNELEFATAFRDAIAKDGATGPDILLAGMTDGPGIKGNGIIRARSAEEAKEVVKLYHDK
;
A
#
# COMPACT_ATOMS: atom_id res chain seq x y z
N MET A 1 -8.78 -24.49 -5.19
CA MET A 1 -8.82 -23.48 -6.26
C MET A 1 -9.17 -24.16 -7.58
N LYS A 2 -9.63 -23.45 -8.61
CA LYS A 2 -9.91 -24.07 -9.91
C LYS A 2 -8.73 -23.93 -10.87
N ILE A 3 -8.29 -25.04 -11.45
CA ILE A 3 -7.32 -25.09 -12.57
C ILE A 3 -8.00 -25.82 -13.70
N LYS A 4 -8.13 -25.21 -14.88
CA LYS A 4 -8.82 -25.83 -16.04
C LYS A 4 -10.22 -26.36 -15.71
N GLY A 5 -10.92 -25.68 -14.79
CA GLY A 5 -12.27 -26.04 -14.34
C GLY A 5 -12.36 -27.08 -13.21
N GLU A 6 -11.25 -27.70 -12.82
CA GLU A 6 -11.20 -28.71 -11.74
C GLU A 6 -10.73 -28.13 -10.41
N ASP A 7 -11.31 -28.61 -9.30
CA ASP A 7 -10.87 -28.23 -7.97
C ASP A 7 -9.55 -28.91 -7.59
N VAL A 8 -8.51 -28.09 -7.50
CA VAL A 8 -7.17 -28.50 -7.06
C VAL A 8 -6.91 -27.95 -5.65
N ALA A 9 -6.48 -28.84 -4.75
CA ALA A 9 -6.04 -28.48 -3.41
C ALA A 9 -4.52 -28.43 -3.37
N LEU A 10 -3.98 -27.35 -2.81
CA LEU A 10 -2.55 -27.11 -2.66
C LEU A 10 -2.26 -26.75 -1.21
N ASP A 11 -1.12 -27.21 -0.71
CA ASP A 11 -0.59 -26.83 0.60
C ASP A 11 0.28 -25.58 0.44
N ARG A 12 0.00 -24.53 1.22
CA ARG A 12 0.80 -23.30 1.28
C ARG A 12 1.75 -23.38 2.48
N TYR A 13 3.04 -23.19 2.23
CA TYR A 13 4.08 -23.05 3.24
C TYR A 13 4.69 -21.65 3.15
N VAL A 14 5.09 -21.11 4.29
CA VAL A 14 5.85 -19.85 4.37
C VAL A 14 7.27 -20.18 4.83
N VAL A 15 8.25 -19.73 4.08
CA VAL A 15 9.67 -19.83 4.45
C VAL A 15 10.18 -18.44 4.84
N GLU A 16 10.70 -18.34 6.05
CA GLU A 16 11.16 -17.11 6.69
C GLU A 16 12.65 -17.20 7.07
N GLY A 17 13.22 -16.10 7.60
CA GLY A 17 14.57 -16.09 8.18
C GLY A 17 15.74 -16.04 7.19
N ILE A 18 15.48 -16.10 5.88
CA ILE A 18 16.53 -16.04 4.84
C ILE A 18 16.85 -14.59 4.44
N ASN A 19 15.84 -13.73 4.32
CA ASN A 19 15.90 -12.28 4.05
C ASN A 19 14.72 -11.62 4.78
N TRP A 20 14.61 -10.28 4.73
CA TRP A 20 13.36 -9.59 5.08
C TRP A 20 12.21 -10.02 4.14
N GLY A 21 11.07 -10.38 4.73
CA GLY A 21 9.86 -10.86 4.05
C GLY A 21 9.82 -12.38 3.83
N GLY A 22 8.67 -13.00 4.13
CA GLY A 22 8.40 -14.41 3.83
C GLY A 22 8.31 -14.73 2.34
N ARG A 23 8.56 -16.00 2.00
CA ARG A 23 8.32 -16.57 0.65
C ARG A 23 7.25 -17.63 0.76
N THR A 24 6.28 -17.61 -0.15
CA THR A 24 5.26 -18.68 -0.20
C THR A 24 5.68 -19.79 -1.14
N ILE A 25 5.55 -21.02 -0.68
CA ILE A 25 5.77 -22.25 -1.43
C ILE A 25 4.44 -23.00 -1.48
N TRP A 26 4.04 -23.40 -2.67
CA TRP A 26 2.81 -24.12 -2.93
C TRP A 26 3.14 -25.52 -3.40
N LEU A 27 2.63 -26.53 -2.70
CA LEU A 27 2.84 -27.94 -3.02
C LEU A 27 1.51 -28.61 -3.37
N ASP A 28 1.54 -29.59 -4.27
CA ASP A 28 0.39 -30.48 -4.48
C ASP A 28 0.28 -31.52 -3.34
N LYS A 29 -0.81 -32.32 -3.36
CA LYS A 29 -1.03 -33.38 -2.36
C LYS A 29 0.10 -34.42 -2.31
N SER A 30 0.85 -34.58 -3.40
CA SER A 30 1.99 -35.48 -3.49
C SER A 30 3.31 -34.81 -3.08
N LYS A 31 3.23 -33.59 -2.52
CA LYS A 31 4.36 -32.75 -2.10
C LYS A 31 5.28 -32.33 -3.25
N ASN A 32 4.79 -32.35 -4.49
CA ASN A 32 5.55 -31.75 -5.59
C ASN A 32 5.42 -30.24 -5.57
N LEU A 33 6.50 -29.55 -5.92
CA LEU A 33 6.49 -28.10 -6.06
C LEU A 33 5.58 -27.66 -7.19
N VAL A 34 4.63 -26.77 -6.87
CA VAL A 34 3.71 -26.15 -7.82
C VAL A 34 4.07 -24.69 -8.04
N ALA A 35 4.31 -23.92 -6.98
CA ALA A 35 4.74 -22.54 -7.12
C ALA A 35 5.66 -22.07 -6.00
N VAL A 36 6.52 -21.10 -6.32
CA VAL A 36 7.25 -20.29 -5.35
C VAL A 36 7.02 -18.83 -5.71
N VAL A 37 6.59 -18.03 -4.74
CA VAL A 37 6.49 -16.58 -4.90
C VAL A 37 7.42 -15.90 -3.89
N LYS A 38 8.23 -14.97 -4.38
CA LYS A 38 9.11 -14.13 -3.58
C LYS A 38 8.92 -12.68 -4.01
N ALA A 39 8.66 -11.80 -3.06
CA ALA A 39 8.74 -10.36 -3.27
C ALA A 39 10.00 -9.83 -2.55
N ASN A 40 11.02 -9.41 -3.31
CA ASN A 40 12.19 -8.71 -2.78
C ASN A 40 12.93 -8.03 -3.93
N THR A 41 12.96 -6.69 -3.97
CA THR A 41 13.47 -5.80 -5.04
C THR A 41 12.82 -5.96 -6.43
N GLN A 42 12.38 -7.16 -6.79
CA GLN A 42 11.48 -7.52 -7.88
C GLN A 42 10.67 -8.74 -7.43
N ILE A 43 9.43 -8.84 -7.88
CA ILE A 43 8.64 -10.05 -7.65
C ILE A 43 9.17 -11.13 -8.58
N ARG A 44 9.43 -12.31 -8.02
CA ARG A 44 9.80 -13.49 -8.81
C ARG A 44 8.88 -14.63 -8.45
N GLU A 45 8.24 -15.16 -9.49
CA GLU A 45 7.43 -16.37 -9.41
C GLU A 45 8.14 -17.49 -10.17
N LEU A 46 8.09 -18.68 -9.59
CA LEU A 46 8.28 -19.92 -10.33
C LEU A 46 6.94 -20.65 -10.26
N ILE A 47 6.30 -20.88 -11.39
CA ILE A 47 5.01 -21.58 -11.49
C ILE A 47 5.22 -22.79 -12.38
N LYS A 48 4.79 -23.96 -11.90
CA LYS A 48 4.82 -25.21 -12.65
C LYS A 48 3.88 -25.09 -13.85
N GLU A 49 4.33 -25.63 -14.98
CA GLU A 49 3.53 -25.67 -16.20
C GLU A 49 2.13 -26.27 -15.96
N GLY A 50 1.11 -25.61 -16.49
CA GLY A 50 -0.29 -25.98 -16.33
C GLY A 50 -1.00 -25.35 -15.13
N TYR A 51 -0.30 -24.55 -14.32
CA TYR A 51 -0.84 -23.81 -13.17
C TYR A 51 -0.83 -22.29 -13.38
N GLU A 52 -0.60 -21.79 -14.59
CA GLU A 52 -0.45 -20.36 -14.88
C GLU A 52 -1.73 -19.56 -14.59
N GLU A 53 -2.90 -20.17 -14.78
CA GLU A 53 -4.21 -19.60 -14.42
C GLU A 53 -4.31 -19.24 -12.92
N ALA A 54 -3.46 -19.86 -12.08
CA ALA A 54 -3.39 -19.63 -10.65
C ALA A 54 -2.53 -18.42 -10.24
N LYS A 55 -1.79 -17.78 -11.15
CA LYS A 55 -0.75 -16.80 -10.81
C LYS A 55 -1.25 -15.76 -9.81
N SER A 56 -2.41 -15.15 -10.07
CA SER A 56 -2.99 -14.13 -9.19
C SER A 56 -3.28 -14.66 -7.79
N LEU A 57 -3.67 -15.93 -7.63
CA LEU A 57 -3.89 -16.54 -6.33
C LEU A 57 -2.56 -16.70 -5.56
N PHE A 58 -1.50 -17.16 -6.24
CA PHE A 58 -0.20 -17.33 -5.60
C PHE A 58 0.38 -16.00 -5.14
N ILE A 59 0.27 -14.96 -5.97
CA ILE A 59 0.68 -13.60 -5.60
C ILE A 59 -0.13 -13.08 -4.44
N LYS A 60 -1.47 -13.18 -4.50
CA LYS A 60 -2.35 -12.73 -3.42
C LYS A 60 -2.01 -13.44 -2.11
N GLY A 61 -1.81 -14.76 -2.15
CA GLY A 61 -1.42 -15.51 -0.96
C GLY A 61 -0.07 -15.07 -0.40
N ASN A 62 0.89 -14.69 -1.24
CA ASN A 62 2.15 -14.11 -0.77
C ASN A 62 1.95 -12.73 -0.11
N VAL A 63 1.11 -11.87 -0.70
CA VAL A 63 0.77 -10.57 -0.12
C VAL A 63 0.07 -10.77 1.22
N GLU A 64 -0.93 -11.64 1.31
CA GLU A 64 -1.64 -11.95 2.56
C GLU A 64 -0.67 -12.35 3.70
N GLU A 65 0.30 -13.23 3.43
CA GLU A 65 1.31 -13.62 4.43
C GLU A 65 2.22 -12.45 4.83
N GLN A 66 2.67 -11.65 3.86
CA GLN A 66 3.51 -10.47 4.16
C GLN A 66 2.75 -9.39 4.93
N MET A 67 1.47 -9.21 4.63
CA MET A 67 0.59 -8.27 5.34
C MET A 67 0.29 -8.77 6.76
N ALA A 68 0.12 -10.08 6.97
CA ALA A 68 -0.02 -10.66 8.29
C ALA A 68 1.25 -10.44 9.14
N GLN A 69 2.42 -10.75 8.59
CA GLN A 69 3.72 -10.47 9.25
C GLN A 69 3.88 -8.98 9.57
N LEU A 70 3.52 -8.10 8.63
CA LEU A 70 3.57 -6.65 8.85
C LEU A 70 2.61 -6.25 9.97
N THR A 71 1.38 -6.76 9.97
CA THR A 71 0.37 -6.46 10.99
C THR A 71 0.86 -6.90 12.37
N ASP A 72 1.43 -8.09 12.50
CA ASP A 72 1.98 -8.56 13.76
C ASP A 72 3.09 -7.63 14.27
N TYR A 73 3.99 -7.22 13.36
CA TYR A 73 5.05 -6.26 13.68
C TYR A 73 4.52 -4.87 14.07
N THR A 74 3.43 -4.40 13.47
CA THR A 74 2.90 -3.06 13.71
C THR A 74 1.72 -3.01 14.69
N THR A 75 1.25 -4.14 15.22
CA THR A 75 0.11 -4.17 16.16
C THR A 75 0.42 -3.31 17.39
N ALA A 76 1.63 -3.42 17.93
CA ALA A 76 2.08 -2.59 19.04
C ALA A 76 2.23 -1.10 18.69
N LEU A 77 2.31 -0.76 17.39
CA LEU A 77 2.41 0.63 16.92
C LEU A 77 1.04 1.30 16.77
N LYS A 78 -0.07 0.55 16.82
CA LYS A 78 -1.41 1.11 16.73
C LYS A 78 -1.73 1.86 18.04
N GLY A 79 -1.52 3.18 18.02
CA GLY A 79 -1.88 4.07 19.12
C GLY A 79 -3.40 4.16 19.32
N GLU A 80 -3.79 4.69 20.48
CA GLU A 80 -5.20 4.96 20.81
C GLU A 80 -5.83 5.89 19.77
N GLN A 81 -6.81 5.35 19.04
CA GLN A 81 -7.63 6.07 18.09
C GLN A 81 -8.70 6.84 18.85
N SER A 82 -8.79 8.15 18.58
CA SER A 82 -9.88 8.99 19.08
C SER A 82 -10.77 9.38 17.92
N GLU A 83 -12.09 9.38 18.15
CA GLU A 83 -13.05 9.87 17.16
C GLU A 83 -12.77 11.34 16.81
N ILE A 84 -12.42 12.14 17.81
CA ILE A 84 -12.09 13.56 17.66
C ILE A 84 -10.70 13.83 18.24
N THR A 85 -9.83 14.45 17.45
CA THR A 85 -8.49 14.91 17.86
C THR A 85 -8.37 16.41 17.61
N ALA A 86 -7.85 17.15 18.58
CA ALA A 86 -7.56 18.57 18.46
C ALA A 86 -6.04 18.81 18.56
N LEU A 87 -5.43 19.34 17.51
CA LEU A 87 -4.05 19.81 17.52
C LEU A 87 -4.06 21.31 17.83
N VAL A 88 -3.47 21.74 18.94
CA VAL A 88 -3.65 23.11 19.47
C VAL A 88 -2.33 23.89 19.52
N GLY A 89 -2.36 25.15 19.09
CA GLY A 89 -1.25 26.11 19.28
C GLY A 89 -0.12 26.03 18.25
N GLY A 90 -0.28 25.23 17.18
CA GLY A 90 0.75 24.99 16.18
C GLY A 90 0.83 26.10 15.13
N ASN A 91 1.97 26.20 14.44
CA ASN A 91 2.04 26.94 13.19
C ASN A 91 1.62 26.03 12.03
N VAL A 92 0.86 26.52 11.06
CA VAL A 92 0.38 25.73 9.91
C VAL A 92 1.01 26.26 8.62
N VAL A 93 1.58 25.35 7.85
CA VAL A 93 1.89 25.53 6.44
C VAL A 93 0.93 24.63 5.68
N ASP A 94 -0.07 25.20 5.00
CA ASP A 94 -1.15 24.43 4.36
C ASP A 94 -0.81 23.95 2.93
N GLY A 95 0.30 24.44 2.36
CA GLY A 95 0.71 24.13 0.99
C GLY A 95 -0.11 24.86 -0.09
N VAL A 96 -0.95 25.82 0.29
CA VAL A 96 -1.79 26.64 -0.60
C VAL A 96 -1.38 28.11 -0.53
N GLN A 97 -1.10 28.61 0.67
CA GLN A 97 -0.66 29.98 0.92
C GLN A 97 0.86 30.03 1.14
N ASP A 98 1.48 31.16 0.79
CA ASP A 98 2.92 31.37 0.99
C ASP A 98 3.29 31.63 2.46
N ASP A 99 2.34 32.13 3.25
CA ASP A 99 2.56 32.53 4.64
C ASP A 99 2.30 31.40 5.64
N VAL A 100 3.17 31.32 6.65
CA VAL A 100 2.98 30.45 7.82
C VAL A 100 1.90 31.05 8.73
N GLN A 101 0.79 30.32 8.92
CA GLN A 101 -0.29 30.71 9.81
C GLN A 101 0.06 30.35 11.26
N LYS A 102 0.09 31.33 12.16
CA LYS A 102 0.59 31.15 13.53
C LYS A 102 -0.54 30.89 14.53
N ASN A 103 -0.24 30.12 15.57
CA ASN A 103 -1.14 29.85 16.70
C ASN A 103 -2.51 29.30 16.25
N MET A 104 -2.48 28.24 15.47
CA MET A 104 -3.65 27.60 14.89
C MET A 104 -4.09 26.37 15.68
N THR A 105 -5.39 26.09 15.62
CA THR A 105 -5.98 24.83 16.08
C THR A 105 -6.56 24.07 14.89
N ILE A 106 -6.30 22.77 14.83
CA ILE A 106 -6.89 21.84 13.84
C ILE A 106 -7.79 20.85 14.59
N ILE A 107 -9.05 20.74 14.18
CA ILE A 107 -9.98 19.72 14.64
C ILE A 107 -10.09 18.64 13.58
N ILE A 108 -9.77 17.40 13.96
CA ILE A 108 -9.88 16.20 13.14
C ILE A 108 -11.00 15.34 13.74
N GLU A 109 -11.97 14.96 12.93
CA GLU A 109 -13.10 14.11 13.30
C GLU A 109 -13.20 12.95 12.31
N ASN A 110 -13.22 11.72 12.81
CA ASN A 110 -13.32 10.49 12.01
C ASN A 110 -12.28 10.43 10.87
N GLY A 111 -11.03 10.80 11.18
CA GLY A 111 -9.91 10.79 10.24
C GLY A 111 -9.92 11.92 9.20
N LYS A 112 -10.86 12.89 9.31
CA LYS A 112 -10.96 14.02 8.39
C LYS A 112 -10.78 15.34 9.12
N ILE A 113 -10.16 16.31 8.47
CA ILE A 113 -10.08 17.67 8.99
C ILE A 113 -11.49 18.27 8.95
N LYS A 114 -12.03 18.59 10.12
CA LYS A 114 -13.33 19.24 10.30
C LYS A 114 -13.18 20.76 10.26
N GLN A 115 -12.14 21.29 10.89
CA GLN A 115 -11.92 22.73 11.01
C GLN A 115 -10.44 23.06 11.20
N ILE A 116 -10.01 24.17 10.63
CA ILE A 116 -8.72 24.83 10.89
C ILE A 116 -9.03 26.29 11.17
N GLY A 117 -8.41 26.88 12.20
CA GLY A 117 -8.56 28.31 12.47
C GLY A 117 -7.65 28.81 13.58
N SER A 118 -7.67 30.11 13.81
CA SER A 118 -6.91 30.75 14.89
C SER A 118 -7.34 30.16 16.24
N SER A 119 -6.39 29.78 17.09
CA SER A 119 -6.70 29.04 18.33
C SER A 119 -7.75 29.73 19.23
N PRO A 120 -7.75 31.07 19.40
CA PRO A 120 -8.78 31.76 20.20
C PRO A 120 -10.20 31.69 19.59
N GLU A 121 -10.33 31.37 18.31
CA GLU A 121 -11.60 31.33 17.57
C GLU A 121 -12.19 29.92 17.49
N ILE A 122 -11.41 28.90 17.88
CA ILE A 122 -11.82 27.49 17.82
C ILE A 122 -12.29 27.01 19.19
N THR A 123 -13.54 26.56 19.26
CA THR A 123 -14.04 25.82 20.43
C THR A 123 -13.66 24.35 20.30
N ILE A 124 -12.90 23.84 21.27
CA ILE A 124 -12.48 22.44 21.30
C ILE A 124 -13.63 21.59 21.89
N PRO A 125 -14.10 20.53 21.21
CA PRO A 125 -15.10 19.63 21.77
C PRO A 125 -14.62 18.96 23.07
N GLU A 126 -15.51 18.81 24.06
CA GLU A 126 -15.15 18.26 25.39
C GLU A 126 -14.62 16.81 25.32
N ASN A 127 -15.06 16.03 24.34
CA ASN A 127 -14.63 14.65 24.12
C ASN A 127 -13.41 14.53 23.18
N ALA A 128 -12.79 15.65 22.77
CA ALA A 128 -11.64 15.62 21.89
C ALA A 128 -10.36 15.18 22.63
N LYS A 129 -9.56 14.34 21.98
CA LYS A 129 -8.17 14.10 22.37
C LYS A 129 -7.34 15.33 22.02
N VAL A 130 -6.91 16.08 23.03
CA VAL A 130 -6.13 17.31 22.85
C VAL A 130 -4.64 16.99 22.78
N ILE A 131 -3.97 17.50 21.76
CA ILE A 131 -2.54 17.40 21.55
C ILE A 131 -1.97 18.82 21.42
N ASP A 132 -1.17 19.23 22.41
CA ASP A 132 -0.46 20.51 22.37
C ASP A 132 0.72 20.41 21.39
N VAL A 133 0.68 21.25 20.36
CA VAL A 133 1.69 21.35 19.31
C VAL A 133 2.31 22.75 19.27
N SER A 134 2.22 23.49 20.37
CA SER A 134 2.87 24.79 20.55
C SER A 134 4.35 24.74 20.22
N GLY A 135 4.82 25.75 19.47
CA GLY A 135 6.21 25.83 19.00
C GLY A 135 6.57 24.83 17.90
N LYS A 136 5.63 24.01 17.42
CA LYS A 136 5.81 23.11 16.27
C LYS A 136 5.20 23.72 15.02
N THR A 137 5.63 23.19 13.87
CA THR A 137 5.02 23.47 12.57
C THR A 137 4.33 22.21 12.06
N LEU A 138 3.07 22.36 11.70
CA LEU A 138 2.21 21.35 11.10
C LEU A 138 2.26 21.54 9.59
N ILE A 139 2.50 20.44 8.87
CA ILE A 139 2.44 20.35 7.41
C ILE A 139 1.48 19.24 7.00
N PRO A 140 0.89 19.28 5.79
CA PRO A 140 0.19 18.14 5.23
C PRO A 140 1.08 16.88 5.22
N GLY A 141 0.45 15.71 5.32
CA GLY A 141 1.13 14.45 5.07
C GLY A 141 1.78 14.46 3.68
N MET A 142 3.04 14.04 3.60
CA MET A 142 3.82 14.16 2.38
C MET A 142 3.45 13.09 1.35
N TRP A 143 3.67 13.42 0.08
CA TRP A 143 3.43 12.53 -1.05
C TRP A 143 4.75 12.17 -1.72
N ASP A 144 5.04 10.88 -1.86
CA ASP A 144 6.10 10.39 -2.74
C ASP A 144 5.52 10.12 -4.13
N MET A 145 5.89 10.96 -5.10
CA MET A 145 5.35 10.92 -6.45
C MET A 145 6.03 9.88 -7.36
N HIS A 146 7.10 9.23 -6.90
CA HIS A 146 7.85 8.22 -7.65
C HIS A 146 8.30 7.04 -6.78
N ALA A 147 7.33 6.22 -6.38
CA ALA A 147 7.58 5.02 -5.59
C ALA A 147 7.47 3.71 -6.41
N HIS A 148 8.00 2.63 -5.83
CA HIS A 148 7.79 1.25 -6.25
C HIS A 148 7.40 0.40 -5.05
N SER A 149 6.12 0.09 -4.91
CA SER A 149 5.50 -0.57 -3.76
C SER A 149 5.65 -2.10 -3.79
N ASN A 150 6.84 -2.62 -4.13
CA ASN A 150 7.07 -4.05 -4.32
C ASN A 150 7.51 -4.81 -3.06
N GLN A 151 7.52 -4.12 -1.91
CA GLN A 151 7.98 -4.63 -0.64
C GLN A 151 7.06 -4.11 0.48
N VAL A 152 6.16 -4.98 0.95
CA VAL A 152 5.17 -4.65 1.99
C VAL A 152 5.82 -4.08 3.24
N GLN A 153 6.98 -4.59 3.64
CA GLN A 153 7.70 -4.20 4.84
C GLN A 153 8.21 -2.75 4.86
N TRP A 154 8.26 -2.06 3.70
CA TRP A 154 8.64 -0.64 3.65
C TRP A 154 7.48 0.30 3.97
N ALA A 155 6.25 -0.20 4.03
CA ALA A 155 5.08 0.62 4.30
C ALA A 155 5.21 1.48 5.59
N PRO A 156 5.70 0.94 6.73
CA PRO A 156 5.91 1.75 7.93
C PRO A 156 7.04 2.77 7.78
N ALA A 157 8.04 2.50 6.94
CA ALA A 157 9.16 3.41 6.73
C ALA A 157 8.72 4.69 6.01
N TYR A 158 7.78 4.59 5.05
CA TYR A 158 7.15 5.76 4.45
C TYR A 158 6.47 6.64 5.50
N LEU A 159 5.64 6.04 6.36
CA LEU A 159 4.95 6.76 7.44
C LEU A 159 5.91 7.39 8.44
N ALA A 160 6.98 6.67 8.82
CA ALA A 160 8.02 7.18 9.72
C ALA A 160 8.76 8.39 9.12
N GLY A 161 8.90 8.44 7.78
CA GLY A 161 9.41 9.58 7.05
C GLY A 161 8.38 10.71 6.85
N GLY A 162 7.13 10.56 7.30
CA GLY A 162 6.05 11.52 7.10
C GLY A 162 5.36 11.44 5.74
N VAL A 163 5.66 10.42 4.93
CA VAL A 163 5.00 10.15 3.66
C VAL A 163 3.74 9.34 3.91
N THR A 164 2.58 9.97 3.73
CA THR A 164 1.26 9.34 3.96
C THR A 164 0.63 8.82 2.68
N THR A 165 1.14 9.21 1.52
CA THR A 165 0.63 8.78 0.21
C THR A 165 1.79 8.54 -0.75
N ILE A 166 1.70 7.49 -1.55
CA ILE A 166 2.68 7.20 -2.60
C ILE A 166 1.98 6.99 -3.95
N ARG A 167 2.67 7.35 -5.03
CA ARG A 167 2.30 6.95 -6.39
C ARG A 167 3.27 5.88 -6.88
N ASP A 168 2.79 4.66 -7.04
CA ASP A 168 3.52 3.56 -7.67
C ASP A 168 3.56 3.77 -9.18
N ASN A 169 4.76 3.88 -9.76
CA ASN A 169 4.97 4.15 -11.19
C ASN A 169 5.40 2.90 -11.99
N GLY A 170 5.32 1.71 -11.41
CA GLY A 170 5.56 0.49 -12.15
C GLY A 170 5.84 -0.71 -11.26
N ASN A 171 4.95 -1.68 -11.31
CA ASN A 171 5.00 -2.89 -10.52
C ASN A 171 4.12 -3.96 -11.18
N GLU A 172 4.19 -5.21 -10.69
CA GLU A 172 3.24 -6.25 -11.13
C GLU A 172 1.83 -5.87 -10.64
N LEU A 173 0.88 -5.82 -11.57
CA LEU A 173 -0.48 -5.32 -11.32
C LEU A 173 -1.16 -6.10 -10.18
N GLU A 174 -1.06 -7.43 -10.19
CA GLU A 174 -1.69 -8.30 -9.19
C GLU A 174 -1.16 -8.04 -7.79
N PHE A 175 0.16 -7.81 -7.64
CA PHE A 175 0.75 -7.53 -6.34
C PHE A 175 0.39 -6.13 -5.88
N ALA A 176 0.55 -5.14 -6.75
CA ALA A 176 0.34 -3.74 -6.40
C ALA A 176 -1.12 -3.48 -5.99
N THR A 177 -2.09 -4.08 -6.70
CA THR A 177 -3.51 -4.01 -6.33
C THR A 177 -3.81 -4.74 -5.04
N ALA A 178 -3.28 -5.96 -4.85
CA ALA A 178 -3.47 -6.69 -3.60
C ALA A 178 -2.87 -5.96 -2.39
N PHE A 179 -1.69 -5.36 -2.54
CA PHE A 179 -1.03 -4.62 -1.47
C PHE A 179 -1.76 -3.31 -1.14
N ARG A 180 -2.12 -2.50 -2.15
CA ARG A 180 -2.96 -1.31 -1.99
C ARG A 180 -4.24 -1.65 -1.24
N ASP A 181 -4.95 -2.68 -1.70
CA ASP A 181 -6.23 -3.08 -1.12
C ASP A 181 -6.07 -3.56 0.32
N ALA A 182 -5.00 -4.26 0.65
CA ALA A 182 -4.74 -4.69 2.02
C ALA A 182 -4.46 -3.51 2.98
N ILE A 183 -3.81 -2.44 2.52
CA ILE A 183 -3.70 -1.21 3.31
C ILE A 183 -5.08 -0.54 3.45
N ALA A 184 -5.77 -0.32 2.33
CA ALA A 184 -7.00 0.46 2.29
C ALA A 184 -8.20 -0.22 2.99
N LYS A 185 -8.32 -1.55 2.90
CA LYS A 185 -9.47 -2.31 3.41
C LYS A 185 -9.17 -3.00 4.74
N ASP A 186 -7.97 -3.54 4.89
CA ASP A 186 -7.64 -4.38 6.05
C ASP A 186 -6.89 -3.60 7.15
N GLY A 187 -6.68 -2.29 6.95
CA GLY A 187 -6.17 -1.38 7.98
C GLY A 187 -4.73 -1.68 8.39
N ALA A 188 -3.94 -2.18 7.44
CA ALA A 188 -2.51 -2.38 7.64
C ALA A 188 -1.76 -1.04 7.71
N THR A 189 -0.66 -1.02 8.45
CA THR A 189 0.12 0.21 8.67
C THR A 189 0.98 0.53 7.45
N GLY A 190 0.52 1.46 6.61
CA GLY A 190 1.21 1.93 5.42
C GLY A 190 0.63 3.21 4.85
N PRO A 191 1.30 3.83 3.85
CA PRO A 191 0.76 4.98 3.14
C PRO A 191 -0.40 4.56 2.22
N ASP A 192 -1.26 5.51 1.87
CA ASP A 192 -2.19 5.33 0.76
C ASP A 192 -1.41 5.09 -0.54
N ILE A 193 -1.88 4.16 -1.37
CA ILE A 193 -1.19 3.78 -2.61
C ILE A 193 -2.06 4.13 -3.82
N LEU A 194 -1.54 4.99 -4.69
CA LEU A 194 -2.07 5.27 -6.02
C LEU A 194 -1.26 4.49 -7.05
N LEU A 195 -1.93 3.81 -7.98
CA LEU A 195 -1.28 2.99 -9.00
C LEU A 195 -1.34 3.70 -10.36
N ALA A 196 -0.19 4.02 -10.95
CA ALA A 196 -0.12 4.56 -12.30
C ALA A 196 -0.21 3.46 -13.38
N GLY A 197 0.20 2.23 -13.02
CA GLY A 197 0.43 1.16 -13.97
C GLY A 197 1.72 1.36 -14.78
N MET A 198 2.10 0.32 -15.52
CA MET A 198 3.25 0.35 -16.43
C MET A 198 2.94 -0.44 -17.69
N THR A 199 3.09 0.19 -18.85
CA THR A 199 2.92 -0.42 -20.17
C THR A 199 4.02 0.04 -21.11
N ASP A 200 4.40 -0.81 -22.05
CA ASP A 200 5.42 -0.49 -23.06
C ASP A 200 5.19 -1.28 -24.37
N GLY A 201 5.93 -0.91 -25.42
CA GLY A 201 5.94 -1.61 -26.70
C GLY A 201 6.73 -2.93 -26.67
N PRO A 202 6.64 -3.74 -27.74
CA PRO A 202 7.27 -5.06 -27.80
C PRO A 202 8.80 -5.05 -28.00
N GLY A 203 9.42 -3.88 -28.06
CA GLY A 203 10.86 -3.76 -28.35
C GLY A 203 11.74 -4.46 -27.33
N ILE A 204 12.98 -4.78 -27.72
CA ILE A 204 13.98 -5.41 -26.84
C ILE A 204 14.33 -4.56 -25.60
N LYS A 205 14.00 -3.26 -25.63
CA LYS A 205 14.17 -2.32 -24.51
C LYS A 205 12.86 -2.05 -23.74
N GLY A 206 11.78 -2.76 -24.08
CA GLY A 206 10.48 -2.56 -23.45
C GLY A 206 10.51 -2.94 -21.97
N ASN A 207 10.25 -1.98 -21.09
CA ASN A 207 10.34 -2.10 -19.64
C ASN A 207 9.01 -2.47 -18.97
N GLY A 208 7.90 -2.49 -19.74
CA GLY A 208 6.57 -2.87 -19.28
C GLY A 208 6.37 -4.39 -19.16
N ILE A 209 5.83 -4.83 -18.02
CA ILE A 209 5.36 -6.20 -17.77
C ILE A 209 4.18 -6.50 -18.71
N ILE A 210 3.22 -5.56 -18.75
CA ILE A 210 2.13 -5.57 -19.70
C ILE A 210 2.58 -4.80 -20.94
N ARG A 211 2.47 -5.43 -22.12
CA ARG A 211 2.93 -4.86 -23.39
C ARG A 211 1.76 -4.67 -24.34
N ALA A 212 1.73 -3.54 -25.02
CA ALA A 212 0.79 -3.26 -26.09
C ALA A 212 1.51 -3.21 -27.44
N ARG A 213 0.99 -3.94 -28.42
CA ARG A 213 1.56 -4.10 -29.77
C ARG A 213 0.70 -3.43 -30.84
N SER A 214 -0.48 -2.97 -30.48
CA SER A 214 -1.44 -2.25 -31.33
C SER A 214 -2.16 -1.16 -30.54
N ALA A 215 -2.90 -0.30 -31.25
CA ALA A 215 -3.73 0.71 -30.61
C ALA A 215 -4.90 0.08 -29.83
N GLU A 216 -5.41 -1.05 -30.30
CA GLU A 216 -6.46 -1.83 -29.65
C GLU A 216 -5.95 -2.42 -28.33
N GLU A 217 -4.79 -3.08 -28.33
CA GLU A 217 -4.17 -3.60 -27.11
C GLU A 217 -3.86 -2.47 -26.11
N ALA A 218 -3.41 -1.30 -26.57
CA ALA A 218 -3.16 -0.17 -25.68
C ALA A 218 -4.44 0.31 -24.98
N LYS A 219 -5.59 0.33 -25.67
CA LYS A 219 -6.90 0.66 -25.06
C LYS A 219 -7.32 -0.39 -24.04
N GLU A 220 -7.09 -1.66 -24.31
CA GLU A 220 -7.36 -2.75 -23.37
C GLU A 220 -6.53 -2.63 -22.10
N VAL A 221 -5.24 -2.28 -22.23
CA VAL A 221 -4.36 -2.06 -21.07
C VAL A 221 -4.78 -0.84 -20.25
N VAL A 222 -5.17 0.26 -20.88
CA VAL A 222 -5.70 1.43 -20.17
C VAL A 222 -6.98 1.06 -19.40
N LYS A 223 -7.89 0.31 -20.04
CA LYS A 223 -9.11 -0.17 -19.39
C LYS A 223 -8.79 -1.09 -18.20
N LEU A 224 -7.84 -2.00 -18.37
CA LEU A 224 -7.38 -2.89 -17.30
C LEU A 224 -6.91 -2.12 -16.07
N TYR A 225 -6.07 -1.10 -16.24
CA TYR A 225 -5.60 -0.28 -15.11
C TYR A 225 -6.71 0.59 -14.52
N HIS A 226 -7.61 1.12 -15.34
CA HIS A 226 -8.75 1.91 -14.88
C HIS A 226 -9.73 1.09 -14.01
N ASP A 227 -10.00 -0.15 -14.40
CA ASP A 227 -11.00 -1.01 -13.74
C ASP A 227 -10.48 -1.64 -12.43
N LYS A 228 -9.23 -1.34 -12.02
CA LYS A 228 -8.54 -1.96 -10.87
C LYS A 228 -8.37 -1.02 -9.68
#